data_AF-A0A6P8AMT9-F1
#
_entry.id   AF-A0A6P8AMT9-F1
#
_cell.length_a   1.000
_cell.length_b   1.000
_cell.length_c   1.000
_cell.angle_alpha   90.00
_cell.angle_beta   90.00
_cell.angle_gamma   90.00
#
_symmetry.space_group_name_H-M   'P 1'
#
loop_
_entity.id
_entity.type
_entity.pdbx_description
1 polymer ?
#
loop_
_entity_poly.entity_id
_entity_poly.type
_entity_poly.pdbx_seq_one_letter_code
_entity_poly.pdbx_strand_id
1 'polypeptide(L)'
;MLGAFRQLMQAFNESVDVKFEDTQQKAAKVWGAIFKDENWLEAVMNSKSRGHFCHPALIGYNVMKLYNAYQGRVFLVLAIRDDAGEHTEISELLRSLKPHEYNERTGEVHINGTNITIGLENNSDIIRINRPQMLFNTRYSQLETAALYYSKNTPTKINDDSIGGILKKNRPLIVFKRRRASSLHDSENRIFVSKAV
;
A
#
# COMPACT_ATOMS: atom_id res chain seq x y z
N MET A 1 -3.52 -13.38 7.16
CA MET A 1 -2.18 -13.26 6.55
C MET A 1 -1.04 -13.43 7.56
N LEU A 2 -1.18 -13.04 8.84
CA LEU A 2 -0.18 -12.98 9.94
C LEU A 2 0.67 -14.24 10.27
N GLY A 3 0.67 -15.25 9.41
CA GLY A 3 1.59 -16.39 9.49
C GLY A 3 1.80 -17.10 8.15
N ALA A 4 0.98 -16.79 7.14
CA ALA A 4 1.05 -17.45 5.83
C ALA A 4 2.24 -16.93 5.00
N PHE A 5 2.60 -15.65 5.09
CA PHE A 5 3.74 -15.12 4.35
C PHE A 5 5.08 -15.64 4.94
N ARG A 6 5.17 -15.81 6.27
CA ARG A 6 6.35 -16.32 6.97
C ARG A 6 6.56 -17.79 6.68
N GLN A 7 5.48 -18.57 6.78
CA GLN A 7 5.50 -19.98 6.40
C GLN A 7 5.77 -20.15 4.90
N LEU A 8 5.29 -19.26 4.04
CA LEU A 8 5.56 -19.32 2.60
C LEU A 8 7.01 -18.94 2.27
N MET A 9 7.57 -17.90 2.89
CA MET A 9 8.98 -17.54 2.75
C MET A 9 9.91 -18.63 3.32
N GLN A 10 9.52 -19.24 4.44
CA GLN A 10 10.23 -20.37 5.03
C GLN A 10 10.12 -21.61 4.14
N ALA A 11 8.94 -21.95 3.63
CA ALA A 11 8.72 -23.04 2.67
C ALA A 11 9.50 -22.85 1.36
N PHE A 12 9.57 -21.61 0.84
CA PHE A 12 10.41 -21.27 -0.33
C PHE A 12 11.90 -21.51 -0.07
N ASN A 13 12.36 -21.28 1.16
CA ASN A 13 13.76 -21.51 1.56
C ASN A 13 14.05 -22.96 1.96
N GLU A 14 13.07 -23.68 2.52
CA GLU A 14 13.23 -25.03 3.11
C GLU A 14 12.68 -26.15 2.22
N SER A 15 12.13 -25.84 1.03
CA SER A 15 11.51 -26.81 0.11
C SER A 15 10.39 -27.66 0.74
N VAL A 16 9.62 -27.08 1.66
CA VAL A 16 8.51 -27.74 2.37
C VAL A 16 7.19 -27.49 1.63
N ASP A 17 6.42 -28.55 1.36
CA ASP A 17 5.18 -28.49 0.58
C ASP A 17 3.97 -28.11 1.47
N VAL A 18 3.79 -26.81 1.72
CA VAL A 18 2.63 -26.26 2.44
C VAL A 18 1.59 -25.77 1.42
N LYS A 19 0.37 -26.34 1.46
CA LYS A 19 -0.72 -25.97 0.55
C LYS A 19 -1.43 -24.69 1.00
N PHE A 20 -0.99 -23.56 0.45
CA PHE A 20 -1.69 -22.28 0.58
C PHE A 20 -2.74 -22.09 -0.51
N GLU A 21 -3.83 -21.39 -0.19
CA GLU A 21 -4.77 -20.89 -1.22
C GLU A 21 -4.01 -19.99 -2.21
N ASP A 22 -4.34 -20.09 -3.51
CA ASP A 22 -3.70 -19.32 -4.58
C ASP A 22 -3.68 -17.80 -4.28
N THR A 23 -4.75 -17.29 -3.67
CA THR A 23 -4.85 -15.87 -3.29
C THR A 23 -3.89 -15.47 -2.18
N GLN A 24 -3.64 -16.35 -1.21
CA GLN A 24 -2.66 -16.14 -0.14
C GLN A 24 -1.25 -16.11 -0.71
N GLN A 25 -0.92 -17.03 -1.62
CA GLN A 25 0.38 -17.07 -2.29
C GLN A 25 0.62 -15.81 -3.12
N LYS A 26 -0.40 -15.34 -3.84
CA LYS A 26 -0.31 -14.11 -4.65
C LYS A 26 -0.10 -12.87 -3.78
N ALA A 27 -0.86 -12.71 -2.70
CA ALA A 27 -0.66 -11.60 -1.78
C ALA A 27 0.75 -11.64 -1.15
N ALA A 28 1.17 -12.80 -0.66
CA ALA A 28 2.49 -13.02 -0.10
C ALA A 28 3.61 -12.68 -1.10
N LYS A 29 3.47 -13.07 -2.37
CA LYS A 29 4.42 -12.69 -3.43
C LYS A 29 4.50 -11.18 -3.65
N VAL A 30 3.38 -10.46 -3.59
CA VAL A 30 3.37 -8.99 -3.74
C VAL A 30 4.11 -8.32 -2.58
N TRP A 31 3.82 -8.69 -1.33
CA TRP A 31 4.51 -8.14 -0.17
C TRP A 31 5.98 -8.54 -0.12
N GLY A 32 6.29 -9.80 -0.44
CA GLY A 32 7.67 -10.30 -0.53
C GLY A 32 8.47 -9.77 -1.72
N ALA A 33 7.85 -9.13 -2.70
CA ALA A 33 8.57 -8.38 -3.73
C ALA A 33 9.13 -7.05 -3.19
N ILE A 34 8.63 -6.57 -2.05
CA ILE A 34 8.90 -5.25 -1.49
C ILE A 34 9.72 -5.36 -0.20
N PHE A 35 9.29 -6.21 0.73
CA PHE A 35 9.89 -6.36 2.04
C PHE A 35 10.87 -7.53 2.08
N LYS A 36 11.92 -7.40 2.89
CA LYS A 36 12.91 -8.47 3.11
C LYS A 36 12.37 -9.57 4.04
N ASP A 37 11.52 -9.18 5.00
CA ASP A 37 10.91 -10.01 6.02
C ASP A 37 9.59 -9.38 6.53
N GLU A 38 8.93 -10.04 7.48
CA GLU A 38 7.66 -9.57 8.06
C GLU A 38 7.82 -8.66 9.27
N ASN A 39 9.01 -8.52 9.82
CA ASN A 39 9.19 -8.00 11.17
C ASN A 39 8.62 -6.58 11.30
N TRP A 40 8.86 -5.75 10.29
CA TRP A 40 8.32 -4.40 10.25
C TRP A 40 6.80 -4.38 10.06
N LEU A 41 6.26 -5.23 9.18
CA LEU A 41 4.82 -5.33 8.94
C LEU A 41 4.07 -5.84 10.18
N GLU A 42 4.62 -6.83 10.88
CA GLU A 42 4.11 -7.32 12.15
C GLU A 42 4.20 -6.24 13.25
N ALA A 43 5.33 -5.53 13.36
CA ALA A 43 5.49 -4.45 14.32
C ALA A 43 4.45 -3.34 14.11
N VAL A 44 4.22 -2.94 12.86
CA VAL A 44 3.19 -1.96 12.52
C VAL A 44 1.78 -2.50 12.80
N MET A 45 1.48 -3.73 12.42
CA MET A 45 0.15 -4.32 12.71
C MET A 45 -0.13 -4.47 14.20
N ASN A 46 0.90 -4.65 15.02
CA ASN A 46 0.80 -4.79 16.47
C ASN A 46 0.90 -3.45 17.21
N SER A 47 1.29 -2.37 16.53
CA SER A 47 1.29 -1.05 17.14
C SER A 47 -0.16 -0.60 17.36
N LYS A 48 -0.42 -0.09 18.57
CA LYS A 48 -1.70 0.49 18.94
C LYS A 48 -1.54 1.98 19.03
N SER A 49 -2.17 2.67 18.11
CA SER A 49 -2.19 4.11 18.04
C SER A 49 -3.60 4.58 18.37
N ARG A 50 -3.78 5.33 19.47
CA ARG A 50 -5.09 5.82 19.97
C ARG A 50 -6.21 4.75 20.02
N GLY A 51 -5.85 3.52 20.36
CA GLY A 51 -6.82 2.41 20.48
C GLY A 51 -7.21 1.73 19.16
N HIS A 52 -6.57 2.08 18.04
CA HIS A 52 -6.75 1.44 16.75
C HIS A 52 -5.47 0.74 16.30
N PHE A 53 -5.62 -0.40 15.62
CA PHE A 53 -4.50 -1.11 15.00
C PHE A 53 -4.18 -0.49 13.64
N CYS A 54 -2.89 -0.36 13.35
CA CYS A 54 -2.46 0.07 12.03
C CYS A 54 -2.65 -1.07 11.02
N HIS A 55 -3.12 -0.72 9.82
CA HIS A 55 -3.30 -1.69 8.73
C HIS A 55 -2.57 -1.19 7.49
N PRO A 56 -1.32 -1.66 7.26
CA PRO A 56 -0.57 -1.33 6.06
C PRO A 56 -1.34 -1.73 4.80
N ALA A 57 -1.33 -0.83 3.81
CA ALA A 57 -1.98 -1.06 2.53
C ALA A 57 -1.09 -0.60 1.38
N LEU A 58 -0.97 -1.45 0.36
CA LEU A 58 -0.42 -1.07 -0.94
C LEU A 58 -1.55 -0.55 -1.81
N ILE A 59 -1.47 0.72 -2.21
CA ILE A 59 -2.50 1.41 -2.98
C ILE A 59 -1.97 1.72 -4.37
N GLY A 60 -2.80 1.47 -5.37
CA GLY A 60 -2.48 1.71 -6.77
C GLY A 60 -3.11 0.63 -7.65
N TYR A 61 -3.61 1.02 -8.81
CA TYR A 61 -4.20 0.07 -9.75
C TYR A 61 -3.23 -1.05 -10.16
N ASN A 62 -1.94 -0.75 -10.19
CA ASN A 62 -0.91 -1.74 -10.47
C ASN A 62 -0.86 -2.90 -9.48
N VAL A 63 -1.46 -2.79 -8.29
CA VAL A 63 -1.52 -3.91 -7.34
C VAL A 63 -2.31 -5.08 -7.93
N MET A 64 -3.38 -4.81 -8.68
CA MET A 64 -4.14 -5.83 -9.43
C MET A 64 -3.29 -6.49 -10.50
N LYS A 65 -2.38 -5.74 -11.12
CA LYS A 65 -1.48 -6.25 -12.16
C LYS A 65 -0.38 -7.12 -11.55
N LEU A 66 0.25 -6.67 -10.46
CA LEU A 66 1.23 -7.45 -9.71
C LEU A 66 0.65 -8.77 -9.20
N TYR A 67 -0.58 -8.72 -8.69
CA TYR A 67 -1.31 -9.91 -8.23
C TYR A 67 -1.48 -10.97 -9.32
N ASN A 68 -1.45 -10.55 -10.60
CA ASN A 68 -1.51 -11.41 -11.78
C ASN A 68 -0.15 -11.55 -12.49
N ALA A 69 0.97 -11.42 -11.76
CA ALA A 69 2.34 -11.61 -12.24
C ALA A 69 2.79 -10.67 -13.38
N TYR A 70 2.19 -9.49 -13.49
CA TYR A 70 2.59 -8.47 -14.47
C TYR A 70 4.04 -8.02 -14.27
N GLN A 71 4.78 -7.95 -15.37
CA GLN A 71 6.22 -7.63 -15.38
C GLN A 71 6.55 -6.19 -15.77
N GLY A 72 5.58 -5.37 -16.17
CA GLY A 72 5.86 -3.99 -16.56
C GLY A 72 6.07 -3.05 -15.35
N ARG A 73 6.21 -1.76 -15.62
CA ARG A 73 6.35 -0.73 -14.57
C ARG A 73 5.15 -0.72 -13.63
N VAL A 74 5.45 -0.76 -12.33
CA VAL A 74 4.47 -0.75 -11.24
C VAL A 74 4.77 0.43 -10.33
N PHE A 75 3.75 1.25 -10.11
CA PHE A 75 3.79 2.31 -9.13
C PHE A 75 2.72 2.05 -8.07
N LEU A 76 3.13 2.05 -6.81
CA LEU A 76 2.27 1.85 -5.65
C LEU A 76 2.52 2.96 -4.63
N VAL A 77 1.62 3.07 -3.67
CA VAL A 77 1.78 3.84 -2.45
C VAL A 77 1.70 2.88 -1.29
N LEU A 78 2.65 2.98 -0.36
CA LEU A 78 2.52 2.34 0.94
C LEU A 78 1.82 3.31 1.88
N ALA A 79 0.55 3.04 2.18
CA ALA A 79 -0.22 3.78 3.17
C ALA A 79 -0.18 3.02 4.49
N ILE A 80 0.18 3.72 5.56
CA ILE A 80 0.11 3.21 6.92
C ILE A 80 -1.05 3.95 7.56
N ARG A 81 -2.17 3.26 7.84
CA ARG A 81 -3.27 3.87 8.58
C ARG A 81 -2.85 4.07 10.03
N ASP A 82 -2.14 5.15 10.30
CA ASP A 82 -1.86 5.60 11.65
C ASP A 82 -2.73 6.84 11.95
N ASP A 83 -3.72 6.65 12.83
CA ASP A 83 -4.65 7.68 13.26
C ASP A 83 -4.04 8.66 14.29
N ALA A 84 -2.75 8.53 14.65
CA ALA A 84 -2.14 9.38 15.68
C ALA A 84 -0.81 10.04 15.33
N GLY A 85 -0.20 9.77 14.18
CA GLY A 85 1.13 10.31 13.90
C GLY A 85 2.18 9.79 14.88
N GLU A 86 2.04 8.56 15.36
CA GLU A 86 3.17 7.80 15.89
C GLU A 86 3.98 7.31 14.69
N HIS A 87 4.79 8.25 14.22
CA HIS A 87 5.78 8.15 13.17
C HIS A 87 6.41 6.75 13.14
N THR A 88 6.07 5.96 12.12
CA THR A 88 7.04 4.94 11.72
C THR A 88 8.23 5.70 11.17
N GLU A 89 9.38 5.60 11.83
CA GLU A 89 10.58 6.23 11.33
C GLU A 89 10.83 5.72 9.91
N ILE A 90 10.89 6.64 8.95
CA ILE A 90 11.17 6.29 7.55
C ILE A 90 12.46 5.48 7.46
N SER A 91 13.42 5.72 8.35
CA SER A 91 14.67 4.97 8.47
C SER A 91 14.45 3.47 8.77
N GLU A 92 13.48 3.13 9.61
CA GLU A 92 13.13 1.75 9.95
C GLU A 92 12.37 1.07 8.83
N LEU A 93 11.42 1.80 8.21
CA LEU A 93 10.73 1.34 7.02
C LEU A 93 11.73 1.02 5.91
N LEU A 94 12.62 1.95 5.55
CA LEU A 94 13.64 1.73 4.52
C LEU A 94 14.52 0.51 4.86
N ARG A 95 14.93 0.34 6.13
CA ARG A 95 15.69 -0.85 6.57
C ARG A 95 14.93 -2.17 6.43
N SER A 96 13.60 -2.16 6.37
CA SER A 96 12.75 -3.36 6.19
C SER A 96 12.55 -3.76 4.73
N LEU A 97 12.83 -2.85 3.80
CA LEU A 97 12.67 -3.11 2.37
C LEU A 97 13.80 -4.00 1.85
N LYS A 98 13.55 -4.65 0.73
CA LYS A 98 14.61 -5.23 -0.12
C LYS A 98 15.59 -4.14 -0.58
N PRO A 99 16.78 -4.50 -1.12
CA PRO A 99 17.71 -3.53 -1.67
C PRO A 99 17.01 -2.53 -2.59
N HIS A 100 17.22 -1.24 -2.37
CA HIS A 100 16.42 -0.18 -2.98
C HIS A 100 17.21 1.12 -3.15
N GLU A 101 16.66 2.02 -3.95
CA GLU A 101 17.08 3.41 -4.09
C GLU A 101 15.96 4.33 -3.56
N TYR A 102 16.29 5.18 -2.58
CA TYR A 102 15.34 6.14 -2.02
C TYR A 102 15.60 7.55 -2.55
N ASN A 103 14.56 8.19 -3.08
CA ASN A 103 14.60 9.58 -3.51
C ASN A 103 13.92 10.48 -2.46
N GLU A 104 14.74 11.10 -1.61
CA GLU A 104 14.28 11.99 -0.53
C GLU A 104 13.42 13.16 -1.03
N ARG A 105 13.68 13.66 -2.24
CA ARG A 105 12.94 14.80 -2.81
C ARG A 105 11.49 14.42 -3.13
N THR A 106 11.26 13.17 -3.49
CA THR A 106 9.97 12.70 -4.03
C THR A 106 9.27 11.74 -3.09
N GLY A 107 9.95 11.23 -2.07
CA GLY A 107 9.43 10.19 -1.18
C GLY A 107 9.28 8.84 -1.90
N GLU A 108 9.90 8.65 -3.06
CA GLU A 108 9.77 7.44 -3.86
C GLU A 108 10.92 6.47 -3.59
N VAL A 109 10.59 5.19 -3.42
CA VAL A 109 11.53 4.09 -3.28
C VAL A 109 11.43 3.19 -4.50
N HIS A 110 12.55 2.93 -5.18
CA HIS A 110 12.64 1.93 -6.23
C HIS A 110 13.26 0.65 -5.69
N ILE A 111 12.59 -0.50 -5.85
CA ILE A 111 13.11 -1.78 -5.38
C ILE A 111 14.01 -2.40 -6.45
N ASN A 112 15.29 -2.58 -6.12
CA ASN A 112 16.32 -3.02 -7.05
C ASN A 112 16.02 -4.42 -7.61
N GLY A 113 16.28 -4.61 -8.89
CA GLY A 113 16.00 -5.87 -9.59
C GLY A 113 14.50 -6.11 -9.86
N THR A 114 13.64 -5.10 -9.62
CA THR A 114 12.22 -5.15 -9.94
C THR A 114 11.78 -3.91 -10.70
N ASN A 115 10.57 -3.94 -11.27
CA ASN A 115 9.95 -2.77 -11.89
C ASN A 115 9.01 -2.01 -10.94
N ILE A 116 9.19 -2.19 -9.62
CA ILE A 116 8.34 -1.64 -8.57
C ILE A 116 8.94 -0.32 -8.05
N THR A 117 8.09 0.71 -8.02
CA THR A 117 8.34 1.97 -7.31
C THR A 117 7.22 2.21 -6.31
N ILE A 118 7.58 2.63 -5.10
CA ILE A 118 6.68 2.84 -3.98
C ILE A 118 6.79 4.28 -3.52
N GLY A 119 5.69 5.03 -3.57
CA GLY A 119 5.58 6.30 -2.87
C GLY A 119 5.36 6.06 -1.37
N LEU A 120 6.19 6.67 -0.55
CA LEU A 120 6.06 6.65 0.91
C LEU A 120 5.27 7.88 1.38
N GLU A 121 4.40 7.66 2.37
CA GLU A 121 3.80 8.75 3.13
C GLU A 121 4.89 9.45 3.94
N ASN A 122 5.07 10.75 3.73
CA ASN A 122 5.91 11.58 4.61
C ASN A 122 5.04 12.04 5.79
N ASN A 123 5.63 12.53 6.89
CA ASN A 123 5.01 12.97 8.14
C ASN A 123 3.94 14.09 8.03
N SER A 124 3.49 14.42 6.82
CA SER A 124 2.28 15.20 6.56
C SER A 124 1.15 14.25 6.16
N ASP A 125 -0.10 14.51 6.55
CA ASP A 125 -1.33 13.81 6.10
C ASP A 125 -1.56 13.81 4.55
N ILE A 126 -0.53 14.15 3.78
CA ILE A 126 -0.49 14.36 2.35
C ILE A 126 0.71 13.59 1.79
N ILE A 127 0.42 12.59 0.95
CA ILE A 127 1.45 11.94 0.16
C ILE A 127 1.71 12.77 -1.09
N ARG A 128 2.93 13.30 -1.22
CA ARG A 128 3.37 14.04 -2.41
C ARG A 128 3.95 13.07 -3.41
N ILE A 129 3.26 12.90 -4.53
CA ILE A 129 3.65 11.96 -5.59
C ILE A 129 3.88 12.76 -6.86
N ASN A 130 4.97 12.49 -7.58
CA ASN A 130 5.27 13.19 -8.82
C ASN A 130 4.28 12.85 -9.94
N ARG A 131 3.86 11.57 -9.98
CA ARG A 131 3.01 11.00 -11.02
C ARG A 131 1.80 10.28 -10.43
N PRO A 132 0.92 10.99 -9.73
CA PRO A 132 -0.23 10.40 -9.06
C PRO A 132 -1.20 9.68 -10.02
N GLN A 133 -1.22 10.06 -11.30
CA GLN A 133 -1.97 9.37 -12.35
C GLN A 133 -1.56 7.90 -12.52
N MET A 134 -0.35 7.51 -12.11
CA MET A 134 0.12 6.12 -12.19
C MET A 134 -0.59 5.21 -11.17
N LEU A 135 -1.27 5.77 -10.18
CA LEU A 135 -2.00 5.00 -9.17
C LEU A 135 -3.42 4.66 -9.60
N PHE A 136 -3.89 5.27 -10.68
CA PHE A 136 -5.24 5.10 -11.16
C PHE A 136 -5.23 4.46 -12.54
N ASN A 137 -6.31 3.77 -12.85
CA ASN A 137 -6.67 3.42 -14.21
C ASN A 137 -7.94 4.19 -14.58
N THR A 138 -8.09 4.49 -15.86
CA THR A 138 -9.31 5.08 -16.38
C THR A 138 -9.91 4.11 -17.37
N ARG A 139 -11.10 3.59 -17.05
CA ARG A 139 -11.84 2.68 -17.92
C ARG A 139 -13.25 3.22 -18.10
N TYR A 140 -13.68 3.39 -19.35
CA TYR A 140 -15.01 3.96 -19.68
C TYR A 140 -15.28 5.30 -18.97
N SER A 141 -14.27 6.17 -18.92
CA SER A 141 -14.31 7.46 -18.20
C SER A 141 -14.49 7.37 -16.68
N GLN A 142 -14.45 6.18 -16.10
CA GLN A 142 -14.46 5.97 -14.65
C GLN A 142 -13.04 5.79 -14.15
N LEU A 143 -12.72 6.51 -13.08
CA LEU A 143 -11.46 6.40 -12.37
C LEU A 143 -11.51 5.21 -11.42
N GLU A 144 -10.50 4.35 -11.47
CA GLU A 144 -10.41 3.21 -10.56
C GLU A 144 -8.99 3.08 -10.00
N THR A 145 -8.90 2.61 -8.76
CA THR A 145 -7.65 2.17 -8.15
C THR A 145 -7.90 0.87 -7.37
N ALA A 146 -6.90 0.41 -6.64
CA ALA A 146 -7.04 -0.78 -5.81
C ALA A 146 -6.15 -0.67 -4.58
N ALA A 147 -6.52 -1.38 -3.52
CA ALA A 147 -5.77 -1.49 -2.29
C ALA A 147 -5.58 -2.96 -1.92
N LEU A 148 -4.35 -3.39 -1.66
CA LEU A 148 -4.05 -4.66 -1.02
C LEU A 148 -3.67 -4.37 0.43
N TYR A 149 -4.52 -4.77 1.37
CA TYR A 149 -4.26 -4.66 2.80
C TYR A 149 -3.43 -5.85 3.27
N TYR A 150 -2.47 -5.62 4.17
CA TYR A 150 -1.66 -6.71 4.72
C TYR A 150 -2.50 -7.75 5.49
N SER A 151 -3.68 -7.38 5.98
CA SER A 151 -4.60 -8.33 6.62
C SER A 151 -5.43 -9.16 5.62
N LYS A 152 -5.42 -8.84 4.32
CA LYS A 152 -6.31 -9.44 3.31
C LYS A 152 -5.56 -10.13 2.18
N ASN A 153 -6.07 -11.28 1.74
CA ASN A 153 -5.44 -12.06 0.68
C ASN A 153 -5.80 -11.58 -0.74
N THR A 154 -6.81 -10.73 -0.88
CA THR A 154 -7.29 -10.23 -2.17
C THR A 154 -7.26 -8.71 -2.20
N PRO A 155 -6.82 -8.09 -3.32
CA PRO A 155 -6.92 -6.65 -3.47
C PRO A 155 -8.40 -6.23 -3.54
N THR A 156 -8.70 -5.10 -2.92
CA THR A 156 -10.01 -4.44 -2.98
C THR A 156 -9.97 -3.36 -4.05
N LYS A 157 -10.87 -3.46 -5.04
CA LYS A 157 -11.05 -2.40 -6.04
C LYS A 157 -11.72 -1.19 -5.39
N ILE A 158 -11.26 0.00 -5.75
CA ILE A 158 -11.81 1.29 -5.29
C ILE A 158 -12.25 2.06 -6.54
N ASN A 159 -13.54 2.33 -6.65
CA ASN A 159 -14.13 3.01 -7.81
C ASN A 159 -14.15 4.54 -7.59
N ASP A 160 -14.60 5.26 -8.62
CA ASP A 160 -14.67 6.71 -8.70
C ASP A 160 -15.51 7.33 -7.58
N ASP A 161 -16.63 6.71 -7.22
CA ASP A 161 -17.51 7.08 -6.09
C ASP A 161 -16.79 7.17 -4.74
N SER A 162 -15.72 6.38 -4.59
CA SER A 162 -14.93 6.22 -3.38
C SER A 162 -13.60 6.99 -3.44
N ILE A 163 -13.33 7.68 -4.56
CA ILE A 163 -12.18 8.55 -4.79
C ILE A 163 -12.66 10.00 -4.77
N GLY A 164 -12.56 10.67 -3.62
CA GLY A 164 -12.90 12.09 -3.49
C GLY A 164 -11.73 13.02 -3.84
N GLY A 165 -11.99 14.27 -4.26
CA GLY A 165 -11.01 15.38 -4.30
C GLY A 165 -11.09 16.35 -5.47
N ILE A 166 -10.29 17.43 -5.43
CA ILE A 166 -10.24 18.49 -6.46
C ILE A 166 -8.92 18.45 -7.24
N LEU A 167 -9.01 18.29 -8.57
CA LEU A 167 -7.90 18.44 -9.52
C LEU A 167 -7.42 19.90 -9.56
N LYS A 168 -6.19 20.19 -9.13
CA LYS A 168 -5.52 21.49 -9.40
C LYS A 168 -4.53 21.26 -10.54
N LYS A 169 -4.73 21.91 -11.70
CA LYS A 169 -3.83 21.84 -12.87
C LYS A 169 -3.49 20.40 -13.35
N ASN A 170 -4.49 19.51 -13.44
CA ASN A 170 -4.34 18.12 -13.91
C ASN A 170 -3.38 17.23 -13.09
N ARG A 171 -3.09 17.56 -11.82
CA ARG A 171 -2.29 16.70 -10.93
C ARG A 171 -3.15 16.23 -9.74
N PRO A 172 -3.55 14.95 -9.67
CA PRO A 172 -4.27 14.44 -8.50
C PRO A 172 -3.37 14.46 -7.25
N LEU A 173 -3.71 15.24 -6.22
CA LEU A 173 -2.98 15.18 -4.94
C LEU A 173 -3.67 14.20 -4.00
N ILE A 174 -3.15 12.99 -3.87
CA ILE A 174 -3.77 11.97 -3.01
C ILE A 174 -3.61 12.37 -1.54
N VAL A 175 -4.74 12.45 -0.86
CA VAL A 175 -4.82 12.65 0.58
C VAL A 175 -5.70 11.53 1.14
N PHE A 176 -5.41 11.08 2.34
CA PHE A 176 -6.20 10.06 3.01
C PHE A 176 -6.95 10.77 4.14
N LYS A 177 -8.18 11.24 3.87
CA LYS A 177 -9.03 11.78 4.93
C LYS A 177 -9.90 10.69 5.53
N ARG A 178 -10.02 10.69 6.86
CA ARG A 178 -11.08 9.95 7.56
C ARG A 178 -12.39 10.74 7.44
N ARG A 179 -13.50 10.09 7.10
CA ARG A 179 -14.82 10.57 7.56
C ARG A 179 -14.96 10.11 9.01
N ARG A 180 -15.29 11.00 9.95
CA ARG A 180 -15.80 10.57 11.27
C ARG A 180 -17.06 9.75 10.99
N ALA A 181 -16.98 8.43 11.10
CA ALA A 181 -18.14 7.57 11.04
C ALA A 181 -18.91 7.74 12.35
N SER A 182 -20.17 8.17 12.27
CA SER A 182 -21.08 8.30 13.41
C SER A 182 -21.77 6.97 13.77
N SER A 183 -21.45 5.87 13.10
CA SER A 183 -21.94 4.54 13.47
C SER A 183 -20.96 3.43 13.02
N LEU A 184 -20.94 2.33 13.78
CA LEU A 184 -20.07 1.16 13.63
C LEU A 184 -20.31 0.32 12.35
N HIS A 185 -21.23 0.72 11.48
CA HIS A 185 -21.56 -0.01 10.24
C HIS A 185 -21.23 0.73 8.94
N ASP A 186 -20.68 1.95 9.01
CA ASP A 186 -20.45 2.82 7.84
C ASP A 186 -18.96 3.14 7.59
N SER A 187 -18.05 2.20 7.88
CA SER A 187 -16.62 2.35 7.60
C SER A 187 -16.29 2.08 6.12
N GLU A 188 -16.89 2.88 5.23
CA GLU A 188 -16.52 2.88 3.81
C GLU A 188 -15.07 3.34 3.61
N ASN A 189 -14.28 2.50 2.94
CA ASN A 189 -12.89 2.77 2.57
C ASN A 189 -12.82 3.85 1.47
N ARG A 190 -12.92 5.12 1.86
CA ARG A 190 -12.82 6.26 0.94
C ARG A 190 -11.38 6.81 0.90
N ILE A 191 -10.85 7.05 -0.30
CA ILE A 191 -9.60 7.78 -0.54
C ILE A 191 -9.99 9.22 -0.86
N PHE A 192 -9.39 10.22 -0.20
CA PHE A 192 -9.78 11.63 -0.36
C PHE A 192 -8.62 12.49 -0.84
N VAL A 193 -8.39 12.55 -2.14
CA VAL A 193 -7.50 13.52 -2.81
C VAL A 193 -7.83 14.95 -2.32
N SER A 194 -6.87 15.74 -1.82
CA SER A 194 -7.15 17.07 -1.23
C SER A 194 -6.32 18.19 -1.85
N LYS A 195 -6.64 19.44 -1.55
CA LYS A 195 -6.06 20.64 -2.17
C LYS A 195 -4.76 21.01 -1.46
N ALA A 196 -3.66 21.13 -2.19
CA ALA A 196 -2.52 21.92 -1.72
C ALA A 196 -2.96 23.39 -1.67
N VAL A 197 -3.04 23.94 -0.46
CA VAL A 197 -3.24 25.37 -0.21
C VAL A 197 -2.07 26.11 -0.84
#